data_AF-A0A067M111-F1
#
_entry.id   AF-A0A067M111-F1
#
_cell.length_a   1.000
_cell.length_b   1.000
_cell.length_c   1.000
_cell.angle_alpha   90.00
_cell.angle_beta   90.00
_cell.angle_gamma   90.00
#
_symmetry.space_group_name_H-M   'P 1'
#
loop_
_entity.id
_entity.type
_entity.pdbx_description
1 polymer ?
#
loop_
_entity_poly.entity_id
_entity_poly.type
_entity_poly.pdbx_seq_one_letter_code
_entity_poly.pdbx_strand_id
1 'polypeptide(L)'
;MKRCSRLNDADDLCAFSRTISSIGRALSLPLLEEVNLAQDEFYYCRSNPTPALESFFRTYPTIKTVKLCGHWAWGSILGLFVATPTRQLCPLLQDLWLAPAKPLNESVLLEVVKSRTTPEVDSPHLRGVVPLQRLFFGPNDERLSLSVLATLRTHVAVDFKYPH
;
A
#
# COMPACT_ATOMS: atom_id res chain seq x y z
N MET A 1 9.75 -45.53 15.47
CA MET A 1 10.19 -44.15 15.81
C MET A 1 10.18 -43.31 14.52
N LYS A 2 9.10 -42.57 14.27
CA LYS A 2 9.01 -41.65 13.13
C LYS A 2 9.74 -40.36 13.50
N ARG A 3 10.77 -39.99 12.73
CA ARG A 3 11.40 -38.66 12.82
C ARG A 3 10.37 -37.63 12.32
N CYS A 4 9.82 -36.84 13.25
CA CYS A 4 9.27 -35.54 12.89
C CYS A 4 10.41 -34.69 12.35
N SER A 5 10.43 -34.51 11.03
CA SER A 5 11.15 -33.39 10.42
C SER A 5 10.55 -32.10 10.98
N ARG A 6 11.29 -31.44 11.88
CA ARG A 6 11.09 -30.02 12.15
C ARG A 6 11.32 -29.31 10.81
N LEU A 7 10.24 -29.00 10.10
CA LEU A 7 10.29 -28.01 9.03
C LEU A 7 10.82 -26.73 9.67
N ASN A 8 11.88 -26.20 9.07
CA ASN A 8 12.60 -25.04 9.57
C ASN A 8 11.63 -23.86 9.74
N ASP A 9 11.38 -23.44 10.97
CA ASP A 9 10.59 -22.23 11.27
C ASP A 9 11.14 -20.97 10.57
N ALA A 10 12.39 -20.99 10.10
CA ALA A 10 13.00 -19.92 9.30
C ALA A 10 12.45 -19.83 7.87
N ASP A 11 12.00 -20.94 7.28
CA ASP A 11 11.45 -20.97 5.92
C ASP A 11 10.01 -20.45 5.87
N ASP A 12 9.31 -20.28 7.00
CA ASP A 12 7.97 -19.67 7.03
C ASP A 12 8.00 -18.16 7.29
N LEU A 13 9.11 -17.62 7.82
CA LEU A 13 9.21 -16.22 8.21
C LEU A 13 9.02 -15.24 7.05
N CYS A 14 9.11 -15.65 5.78
CA CYS A 14 8.91 -14.76 4.64
C CYS A 14 7.88 -15.26 3.63
N ALA A 15 6.88 -15.99 4.14
CA ALA A 15 5.73 -16.46 3.37
C ALA A 15 5.03 -15.30 2.63
N PHE A 16 4.83 -14.13 3.26
CA PHE A 16 4.14 -13.00 2.62
C PHE A 16 4.79 -12.56 1.30
N SER A 17 6.08 -12.18 1.34
CA SER A 17 6.80 -11.72 0.14
C SER A 17 6.85 -12.78 -0.96
N ARG A 18 7.00 -14.05 -0.58
CA ARG A 18 6.96 -15.18 -1.53
C ARG A 18 5.59 -15.37 -2.14
N THR A 19 4.54 -15.32 -1.35
CA THR A 19 3.14 -15.45 -1.80
C THR A 19 2.79 -14.33 -2.76
N ILE A 20 3.04 -13.07 -2.39
CA ILE A 20 2.78 -11.91 -3.26
C ILE A 20 3.58 -11.99 -4.57
N SER A 21 4.86 -12.35 -4.50
CA SER A 21 5.68 -12.55 -5.69
C SER A 21 5.15 -13.68 -6.58
N SER A 22 4.67 -14.76 -5.97
CA SER A 22 4.14 -15.92 -6.69
C SER A 22 2.82 -15.59 -7.36
N ILE A 23 1.92 -14.87 -6.68
CA ILE A 23 0.66 -14.37 -7.26
C ILE A 23 0.97 -13.52 -8.50
N GLY A 24 1.85 -12.52 -8.36
CA GLY A 24 2.22 -11.64 -9.47
C GLY A 24 2.81 -12.39 -10.67
N ARG A 25 3.53 -13.49 -10.46
CA ARG A 25 4.12 -14.28 -11.55
C ARG A 25 3.17 -15.31 -12.15
N ALA A 26 2.33 -15.94 -11.33
CA ALA A 26 1.56 -17.11 -11.72
C ALA A 26 0.13 -16.77 -12.16
N LEU A 27 -0.46 -15.69 -11.64
CA LEU A 27 -1.85 -15.35 -11.87
C LEU A 27 -1.97 -14.13 -12.78
N SER A 28 -2.49 -14.33 -13.99
CA SER A 28 -2.97 -13.21 -14.80
C SER A 28 -4.35 -12.80 -14.28
N LEU A 29 -4.41 -11.67 -13.60
CA LEU A 29 -5.64 -11.08 -13.05
C LEU A 29 -5.90 -9.73 -13.73
N PRO A 30 -6.28 -9.73 -15.03
CA PRO A 30 -6.41 -8.50 -15.82
C PRO A 30 -7.55 -7.59 -15.35
N LEU A 31 -8.45 -8.11 -14.51
CA LEU A 31 -9.57 -7.37 -13.91
C LEU A 31 -9.37 -7.12 -12.42
N LEU A 32 -8.13 -7.25 -11.90
CA LEU A 32 -7.85 -6.96 -10.50
C LEU A 32 -7.96 -5.45 -10.27
N GLU A 33 -9.03 -5.02 -9.61
CA GLU A 33 -9.28 -3.61 -9.30
C GLU A 33 -9.06 -3.28 -7.82
N GLU A 34 -9.11 -4.28 -6.94
CA GLU A 34 -8.96 -4.10 -5.50
C GLU A 34 -7.99 -5.11 -4.92
N VAL A 35 -7.16 -4.66 -3.99
CA VAL A 35 -6.32 -5.54 -3.18
C VAL A 35 -6.40 -5.14 -1.71
N ASN A 36 -6.56 -6.16 -0.86
CA ASN A 36 -6.53 -6.02 0.58
C ASN A 36 -5.37 -6.83 1.15
N LEU A 37 -4.43 -6.15 1.80
CA LEU A 37 -3.22 -6.74 2.35
C LEU A 37 -3.14 -6.44 3.85
N ALA A 38 -3.04 -7.51 4.63
CA ALA A 38 -2.80 -7.43 6.07
C ALA A 38 -1.41 -7.98 6.40
N GLN A 39 -0.70 -7.31 7.32
CA GLN A 39 0.55 -7.79 7.88
C GLN A 39 0.44 -7.88 9.40
N ASP A 40 0.51 -9.09 9.94
CA ASP A 40 0.49 -9.31 11.39
C ASP A 40 1.91 -9.19 11.98
N GLU A 41 1.99 -8.72 13.24
CA GLU A 41 3.26 -8.58 13.97
C GLU A 41 3.97 -9.91 14.20
N PHE A 42 3.20 -10.99 14.39
CA PHE A 42 3.73 -12.32 14.67
C PHE A 42 4.47 -12.94 13.48
N TYR A 43 4.12 -12.53 12.26
CA TYR A 43 4.76 -12.97 11.02
C TYR A 43 5.66 -11.88 10.46
N TYR A 44 6.25 -11.04 11.31
CA TYR A 44 7.22 -10.03 10.90
C TYR A 44 8.46 -10.71 10.29
N CYS A 45 8.37 -10.95 8.98
CA CYS A 45 9.47 -11.31 8.14
C CYS A 45 10.57 -10.28 8.34
N ARG A 46 11.77 -10.74 8.70
CA ARG A 46 12.95 -9.87 8.73
C ARG A 46 13.24 -9.24 7.35
N SER A 47 12.73 -9.82 6.27
CA SER A 47 12.89 -9.27 4.92
C SER A 47 11.85 -8.19 4.62
N ASN A 48 12.32 -7.09 4.04
CA ASN A 48 11.48 -5.98 3.60
C ASN A 48 10.50 -6.45 2.49
N PRO A 49 9.17 -6.36 2.68
CA PRO A 49 8.19 -6.77 1.65
C PRO A 49 8.07 -5.77 0.49
N THR A 50 8.66 -4.58 0.61
CA THR A 50 8.55 -3.49 -0.37
C THR A 50 8.88 -3.92 -1.81
N PRO A 51 9.97 -4.67 -2.11
CA PRO A 51 10.28 -5.07 -3.48
C PRO A 51 9.25 -6.04 -4.09
N ALA A 52 8.71 -6.95 -3.26
CA ALA A 52 7.68 -7.89 -3.71
C ALA A 52 6.38 -7.15 -4.04
N LEU A 53 5.99 -6.19 -3.20
CA LEU A 53 4.84 -5.33 -3.43
C LEU A 53 5.02 -4.42 -4.64
N GLU A 54 6.20 -3.83 -4.82
CA GLU A 54 6.51 -3.04 -6.01
C GLU A 54 6.32 -3.86 -7.29
N SER A 55 6.87 -5.07 -7.33
CA SER A 55 6.71 -5.98 -8.48
C SER A 55 5.24 -6.35 -8.71
N PHE A 56 4.49 -6.59 -7.64
CA PHE A 56 3.07 -6.91 -7.70
C PHE A 56 2.26 -5.74 -8.27
N PHE A 57 2.41 -4.53 -7.74
CA PHE A 57 1.69 -3.34 -8.21
C PHE A 57 2.08 -2.94 -9.63
N ARG A 58 3.30 -3.26 -10.07
CA ARG A 58 3.71 -3.08 -11.48
C ARG A 58 3.00 -4.07 -12.41
N THR A 59 2.70 -5.28 -11.92
CA THR A 59 2.04 -6.33 -12.70
C THR A 59 0.55 -6.05 -12.90
N TYR A 60 -0.10 -5.39 -11.93
CA TYR A 60 -1.54 -5.13 -11.95
C TYR A 60 -1.85 -3.62 -12.00
N PRO A 61 -1.67 -2.96 -13.16
CA PRO A 61 -1.89 -1.52 -13.29
C PRO A 61 -3.36 -1.10 -13.17
N THR A 62 -4.30 -2.06 -13.25
CA THR A 62 -5.75 -1.85 -13.17
C THR A 62 -6.27 -1.60 -11.76
N ILE A 63 -5.43 -1.75 -10.73
CA ILE A 63 -5.83 -1.57 -9.34
C ILE A 63 -6.29 -0.12 -9.11
N LYS A 64 -7.53 0.01 -8.62
CA LYS A 64 -8.20 1.24 -8.23
C LYS A 64 -8.25 1.45 -6.72
N THR A 65 -8.22 0.35 -5.95
CA THR A 65 -8.35 0.36 -4.49
C THR A 65 -7.25 -0.47 -3.85
N VAL A 66 -6.54 0.13 -2.90
CA VAL A 66 -5.55 -0.57 -2.07
C VAL A 66 -5.94 -0.41 -0.60
N LYS A 67 -6.13 -1.54 0.08
CA LYS A 67 -6.37 -1.61 1.53
C LYS A 67 -5.16 -2.22 2.21
N LEU A 68 -4.58 -1.50 3.16
CA LEU A 68 -3.42 -1.93 3.94
C LEU A 68 -3.76 -1.89 5.43
N CYS A 69 -3.61 -3.04 6.09
CA CYS A 69 -3.91 -3.19 7.52
C CYS A 69 -2.73 -3.82 8.27
N GLY A 70 -2.49 -3.38 9.50
CA GLY A 70 -1.54 -4.04 10.41
C GLY A 70 -0.15 -3.38 10.49
N HIS A 71 0.87 -4.22 10.66
CA HIS A 71 2.22 -3.86 11.08
C HIS A 71 3.17 -3.74 9.89
N TRP A 72 3.14 -2.58 9.24
CA TRP A 72 4.00 -2.28 8.09
C TRP A 72 5.16 -1.35 8.46
N ALA A 73 6.22 -1.41 7.65
CA ALA A 73 7.20 -0.33 7.55
C ALA A 73 6.57 0.84 6.76
N TRP A 74 5.64 1.57 7.40
CA TRP A 74 4.73 2.52 6.74
C TRP A 74 5.42 3.56 5.86
N GLY A 75 6.60 4.07 6.24
CA GLY A 75 7.35 4.99 5.37
C GLY A 75 7.73 4.37 4.02
N SER A 76 8.23 3.13 4.02
CA SER A 76 8.62 2.44 2.78
C SER A 76 7.41 2.01 1.96
N ILE A 77 6.35 1.52 2.62
CA ILE A 77 5.13 1.07 1.94
C ILE A 77 4.36 2.24 1.33
N LEU A 78 4.16 3.33 2.08
CA LEU A 78 3.56 4.54 1.52
C LEU A 78 4.41 5.10 0.37
N GLY A 79 5.73 5.02 0.50
CA GLY A 79 6.67 5.42 -0.54
C GLY A 79 6.41 4.74 -1.89
N LEU A 80 5.85 3.53 -1.94
CA LEU A 80 5.49 2.87 -3.21
C LEU A 80 4.42 3.63 -3.99
N PHE A 81 3.54 4.35 -3.29
CA PHE A 81 2.44 5.08 -3.90
C PHE A 81 2.82 6.50 -4.30
N VAL A 82 4.01 6.99 -3.99
CA VAL A 82 4.46 8.29 -4.52
C VAL A 82 4.64 8.17 -6.04
N ALA A 83 3.85 8.93 -6.79
CA ALA A 83 3.94 8.98 -8.24
C ALA A 83 5.14 9.86 -8.65
N THR A 84 6.05 9.30 -9.43
CA THR A 84 7.22 10.02 -9.96
C THR A 84 7.35 9.78 -11.45
N PRO A 85 8.19 10.54 -12.18
CA PRO A 85 8.42 10.31 -13.60
C PRO A 85 8.91 8.90 -13.94
N THR A 86 9.62 8.24 -13.02
CA THR A 86 10.21 6.92 -13.22
C THR A 86 9.43 5.80 -12.53
N ARG A 87 8.41 6.11 -11.74
CA ARG A 87 7.63 5.13 -10.97
C ARG A 87 6.18 5.55 -10.83
N GLN A 88 5.30 4.82 -11.52
CA GLN A 88 3.85 5.02 -11.51
C GLN A 88 3.17 3.67 -11.22
N LEU A 89 3.26 3.22 -9.97
CA LEU A 89 2.59 2.01 -9.53
C LEU A 89 1.09 2.27 -9.37
N CYS A 90 0.24 1.34 -9.82
CA CYS A 90 -1.22 1.48 -9.79
C CYS A 90 -1.69 2.85 -10.32
N PRO A 91 -1.50 3.14 -11.62
CA PRO A 91 -1.87 4.42 -12.20
C PRO A 91 -3.38 4.72 -12.07
N LEU A 92 -4.23 3.71 -11.88
CA LEU A 92 -5.68 3.89 -11.71
C LEU A 92 -6.16 4.01 -10.25
N LEU A 93 -5.24 4.03 -9.28
CA LEU A 93 -5.57 4.07 -7.85
C LEU A 93 -6.33 5.37 -7.50
N GLN A 94 -7.56 5.20 -7.03
CA GLN A 94 -8.44 6.28 -6.58
C GLN A 94 -8.64 6.24 -5.07
N ASP A 95 -8.55 5.05 -4.47
CA ASP A 95 -8.87 4.83 -3.06
C ASP A 95 -7.72 4.15 -2.33
N LEU A 96 -7.24 4.82 -1.28
CA LEU A 96 -6.23 4.26 -0.37
C LEU A 96 -6.82 4.12 1.03
N TRP A 97 -6.80 2.91 1.55
CA TRP A 97 -7.27 2.56 2.88
C TRP A 97 -6.10 2.16 3.76
N LEU A 98 -5.97 2.82 4.91
CA LEU A 98 -4.88 2.64 5.86
C LEU A 98 -5.45 2.33 7.25
N ALA A 99 -5.17 1.14 7.76
CA ALA A 99 -5.49 0.73 9.14
C ALA A 99 -4.18 0.35 9.87
N PRO A 100 -3.41 1.36 10.31
CA PRO A 100 -2.05 1.18 10.79
C PRO A 100 -1.96 0.81 12.27
N ALA A 101 -1.40 -0.37 12.58
CA ALA A 101 -1.17 -0.77 13.98
C ALA A 101 -0.05 0.03 14.70
N LYS A 102 0.65 0.91 13.98
CA LYS A 102 1.71 1.82 14.46
C LYS A 102 1.56 3.17 13.75
N PRO A 103 1.98 4.30 14.34
CA PRO A 103 1.82 5.60 13.72
C PRO A 103 2.35 5.68 12.28
N LEU A 104 1.58 6.33 11.41
CA LEU A 104 1.95 6.56 10.01
C LEU A 104 3.07 7.58 9.90
N ASN A 105 3.87 7.44 8.86
CA ASN A 105 4.77 8.50 8.45
C ASN A 105 3.98 9.60 7.72
N GLU A 106 3.60 10.64 8.45
CA GLU A 106 2.75 11.73 7.96
C GLU A 106 3.34 12.48 6.77
N SER A 107 4.67 12.68 6.74
CA SER A 107 5.32 13.41 5.66
C SER A 107 5.27 12.64 4.35
N VAL A 108 5.52 11.32 4.40
CA VAL A 108 5.42 10.45 3.22
C VAL A 108 3.97 10.34 2.76
N LEU A 109 3.00 10.29 3.69
CA LEU A 109 1.59 10.28 3.33
C LEU A 109 1.18 11.55 2.57
N LEU A 110 1.61 12.72 3.03
CA LEU A 110 1.39 13.98 2.32
C LEU A 110 2.03 13.98 0.93
N GLU A 111 3.23 13.40 0.79
CA GLU A 111 3.91 13.27 -0.50
C GLU A 111 3.13 12.37 -1.47
N VAL A 112 2.60 11.23 -0.99
CA VAL A 112 1.71 10.36 -1.78
C VAL A 112 0.51 11.15 -2.29
N VAL A 113 -0.20 11.85 -1.40
CA VAL A 113 -1.40 12.59 -1.76
C VAL A 113 -1.09 13.71 -2.75
N LYS A 114 -0.04 14.51 -2.50
CA LYS A 114 0.36 15.58 -3.42
C LYS A 114 0.71 15.03 -4.79
N SER A 115 1.60 14.03 -4.86
CA SER A 115 2.04 13.45 -6.14
C SER A 115 0.91 12.87 -6.99
N ARG A 116 -0.21 12.48 -6.36
CA ARG A 116 -1.38 11.89 -7.04
C ARG A 116 -2.58 12.82 -7.17
N THR A 117 -2.49 14.06 -6.72
CA THR A 117 -3.58 15.04 -6.85
C THR A 117 -3.15 16.28 -7.63
N THR A 118 -1.85 16.43 -7.90
CA THR A 118 -1.33 17.47 -8.78
C THR A 118 -1.96 17.35 -10.18
N PRO A 119 -2.52 18.45 -10.74
CA PRO A 119 -3.07 18.46 -12.09
C PRO A 119 -2.06 18.00 -13.15
N GLU A 120 -2.53 17.30 -14.18
CA GLU A 120 -1.68 16.85 -15.30
C GLU A 120 -0.96 18.03 -15.98
N VAL A 121 -1.60 19.21 -15.99
CA VAL A 121 -1.03 20.47 -16.52
C VAL A 121 0.27 20.85 -15.82
N ASP A 122 0.34 20.60 -14.51
CA ASP A 122 1.50 20.91 -13.67
C ASP A 122 2.51 19.75 -13.63
N SER A 123 2.18 18.60 -14.22
CA SER A 123 3.02 17.40 -14.20
C SER A 123 2.76 16.52 -15.44
N PRO A 124 3.37 16.85 -16.59
CA PRO A 124 3.17 16.14 -17.86
C PRO A 124 3.51 14.64 -17.82
N HIS A 125 4.37 14.25 -16.87
CA HIS A 125 4.74 12.87 -16.66
C HIS A 125 3.60 12.04 -16.05
N LEU A 126 2.60 12.65 -15.42
CA LEU A 126 1.44 11.97 -14.84
C LEU A 126 0.33 11.66 -15.87
N ARG A 127 0.60 11.82 -17.18
CA ARG A 127 -0.36 11.47 -18.23
C ARG A 127 -0.82 10.02 -18.07
N GLY A 128 -2.12 9.83 -17.82
CA GLY A 128 -2.73 8.52 -17.61
C GLY A 128 -2.76 8.02 -16.15
N VAL A 129 -2.24 8.82 -15.21
CA VAL A 129 -2.42 8.59 -13.77
C VAL A 129 -3.74 9.23 -13.35
N VAL A 130 -4.65 8.41 -12.82
CA VAL A 130 -5.92 8.87 -12.25
C VAL A 130 -5.64 9.54 -10.90
N PRO A 131 -6.22 10.72 -10.63
CA PRO A 131 -6.04 11.37 -9.36
C PRO A 131 -6.56 10.52 -8.19
N LEU A 132 -5.81 10.51 -7.09
CA LEU A 132 -6.30 9.93 -5.84
C LEU A 132 -7.50 10.74 -5.37
N GLN A 133 -8.60 10.07 -5.04
CA GLN A 133 -9.86 10.74 -4.66
C GLN A 133 -10.13 10.62 -3.17
N ARG A 134 -9.85 9.46 -2.59
CA ARG A 134 -10.26 9.13 -1.22
C ARG A 134 -9.15 8.48 -0.41
N LEU A 135 -9.03 8.94 0.82
CA LEU A 135 -8.18 8.36 1.84
C LEU A 135 -9.04 7.94 3.02
N PHE A 136 -8.94 6.66 3.37
CA PHE A 136 -9.71 6.07 4.46
C PHE A 136 -8.78 5.62 5.57
N PHE A 137 -9.16 5.92 6.81
CA PHE A 137 -8.44 5.50 7.99
C PHE A 137 -9.24 4.52 8.84
N GLY A 138 -8.56 3.51 9.38
CA GLY A 138 -9.09 2.65 10.43
C GLY A 138 -9.49 3.47 11.67
N PRO A 139 -10.60 3.14 12.35
CA PRO A 139 -11.15 3.95 13.44
C PRO A 139 -10.39 3.84 14.77
N ASN A 140 -9.53 2.82 14.92
CA ASN A 140 -8.92 2.44 16.20
C ASN A 140 -7.44 2.87 16.34
N ASP A 141 -6.85 3.49 15.32
CA ASP A 141 -5.42 3.74 15.28
C ASP A 141 -5.06 5.19 15.64
N GLU A 142 -3.80 5.40 16.07
CA GLU A 142 -3.26 6.72 16.40
C GLU A 142 -3.57 7.72 15.28
N ARG A 143 -4.26 8.80 15.66
CA ARG A 143 -4.78 9.78 14.72
C ARG A 143 -3.64 10.65 14.21
N LEU A 144 -3.65 10.88 12.90
CA LEU A 144 -2.83 11.92 12.28
C LEU A 144 -2.99 13.23 13.02
N SER A 145 -1.92 14.02 13.05
CA SER A 145 -1.95 15.38 13.55
C SER A 145 -3.03 16.19 12.82
N LEU A 146 -3.70 17.09 13.57
CA LEU A 146 -4.81 17.87 13.03
C LEU A 146 -4.40 18.74 11.83
N SER A 147 -3.15 19.23 11.82
CA SER A 147 -2.58 20.00 10.71
C SER A 147 -2.41 19.15 9.45
N VAL A 148 -1.94 17.91 9.59
CA VAL A 148 -1.82 16.97 8.48
C VAL A 148 -3.19 16.57 7.97
N LEU A 149 -4.13 16.26 8.86
CA LEU A 149 -5.51 15.94 8.47
C LEU A 149 -6.18 17.09 7.72
N ALA A 150 -6.00 18.33 8.18
CA ALA A 150 -6.51 19.52 7.50
C ALA A 150 -5.91 19.68 6.11
N THR A 151 -4.60 19.45 5.98
CA THR A 151 -3.90 19.50 4.68
C THR A 151 -4.37 18.39 3.74
N LEU A 152 -4.51 17.15 4.21
CA LEU A 152 -5.01 16.05 3.39
C LEU A 152 -6.40 16.36 2.81
N ARG A 153 -7.27 16.97 3.62
CA ARG A 153 -8.63 17.36 3.22
C ARG A 153 -8.69 18.46 2.15
N THR A 154 -7.61 19.20 1.91
CA THR A 154 -7.57 20.15 0.78
C THR A 154 -7.31 19.45 -0.56
N HIS A 155 -6.87 18.19 -0.54
CA HIS A 155 -6.49 17.42 -1.73
C HIS A 155 -7.43 16.25 -2.02
N VAL A 156 -7.89 15.54 -0.99
CA VAL A 156 -8.71 14.33 -1.11
C VAL A 156 -9.83 14.30 -0.08
N ALA A 157 -10.88 13.53 -0.36
CA ALA A 157 -11.88 13.22 0.66
C ALA A 157 -11.26 12.27 1.71
N VAL A 158 -11.39 12.63 2.99
CA VAL A 158 -10.85 11.85 4.11
C VAL A 158 -11.97 11.33 5.00
N ASP A 159 -12.06 10.01 5.10
CA ASP A 159 -13.09 9.30 5.86
C ASP A 159 -12.45 8.34 6.90
N PHE A 160 -13.20 8.01 7.95
CA PHE A 160 -12.81 7.01 8.95
C PHE A 160 -13.81 5.85 8.92
N LYS A 161 -13.35 4.65 8.54
CA LYS A 161 -14.22 3.48 8.31
C LYS A 161 -13.45 2.18 8.59
N TYR A 162 -14.17 1.09 8.85
CA TYR A 162 -13.56 -0.25 8.89
C TYR A 162 -13.33 -0.77 7.48
N PRO A 163 -12.17 -1.37 7.18
CA PRO A 163 -11.99 -2.08 5.92
C PRO A 163 -12.89 -3.32 5.93
N HIS A 164 -14.05 -3.23 5.29
CA HIS A 164 -14.90 -4.38 4.99
C HIS A 164 -14.35 -5.15 3.79
#